data_AF-A0A7C4B0P2-F1
#
_entry.id   AF-A0A7C4B0P2-F1
#
_cell.length_a   1.000
_cell.length_b   1.000
_cell.length_c   1.000
_cell.angle_alpha   90.00
_cell.angle_beta   90.00
_cell.angle_gamma   90.00
#
_symmetry.space_group_name_H-M   'P 1'
#
loop_
_entity.id
_entity.type
_entity.pdbx_description
1 polymer ?
#
loop_
_entity_poly.entity_id
_entity_poly.type
_entity_poly.pdbx_seq_one_letter_code
_entity_poly.pdbx_strand_id
1 'polypeptide(L)'
;TPEQVAAKKSAGQNAVVRLMVPSGMTIEFDDMIRGTISVNSDTIGDIVIAKSESAPLYNFAVVVDDELMKISHVIRGEDHISNTPKQILIQNALGFTRPHYAHLPLILSPDRSKLSKRNLETSFDEYLKDGYLPQAIVNFLGLLGWHPDDDQEIMGVEEMTQKFSLRRVQKAGAIFAMDKLDWFNEQYIKAMPLETLVQALDSFIPQHWKENPKRLAAAVTIVRERMKKLSEFQELAVFFFERGEYTASLLSWHDADASKTKTFLETARGALAEIPADAFHQKNLEEKIIPLANRLGRGELLWPLRVAVSGRKNSPGPFEIMSVLGKDESLERIDRAIEKCSAGFDR
;
A
#
# COMPACT_ATOMS: atom_id res chain seq x y z
N THR A 1 51.39 -18.44 -25.79
CA THR A 1 52.00 -18.35 -27.14
C THR A 1 51.00 -18.79 -28.20
N PRO A 2 51.18 -18.43 -29.49
CA PRO A 2 50.33 -18.92 -30.57
C PRO A 2 50.21 -20.46 -30.61
N GLU A 3 51.30 -21.17 -30.31
CA GLU A 3 51.31 -22.64 -30.20
C GLU A 3 50.43 -23.18 -29.08
N GLN A 4 50.47 -22.57 -27.89
CA GLN A 4 49.59 -22.95 -26.78
C GLN A 4 48.11 -22.68 -27.09
N VAL A 5 47.81 -21.60 -27.83
CA VAL A 5 46.44 -21.29 -28.27
C VAL A 5 45.96 -22.33 -29.27
N ALA A 6 46.79 -22.69 -30.25
CA ALA A 6 46.47 -23.71 -31.25
C ALA A 6 46.23 -25.09 -30.60
N ALA A 7 47.10 -25.50 -29.67
CA ALA A 7 46.98 -26.77 -28.94
C ALA A 7 45.69 -26.85 -28.09
N LYS A 8 45.30 -25.75 -27.43
CA LYS A 8 44.06 -25.69 -26.65
C LYS A 8 42.82 -25.71 -27.54
N LYS A 9 42.85 -25.01 -28.69
CA LYS A 9 41.76 -25.05 -29.68
C LYS A 9 41.60 -26.44 -30.30
N SER A 10 42.69 -27.11 -30.68
CA SER A 10 42.64 -28.48 -31.22
C SER A 10 42.14 -29.52 -30.22
N ALA A 11 42.32 -29.27 -28.91
CA ALA A 11 41.79 -30.10 -27.83
C ALA A 11 40.32 -29.81 -27.50
N GLY A 12 39.63 -28.94 -28.26
CA GLY A 12 38.21 -28.62 -28.05
C GLY A 12 37.93 -27.81 -26.78
N GLN A 13 38.93 -27.14 -26.20
CA GLN A 13 38.73 -26.35 -24.98
C GLN A 13 37.99 -25.05 -25.29
N ASN A 14 36.89 -24.80 -24.57
CA ASN A 14 36.17 -23.53 -24.64
C ASN A 14 37.03 -22.39 -24.08
N ALA A 15 37.03 -21.25 -24.76
CA ALA A 15 37.73 -20.04 -24.34
C ALA A 15 36.73 -18.89 -24.13
N VAL A 16 37.05 -17.99 -23.22
CA VAL A 16 36.28 -16.76 -22.98
C VAL A 16 37.07 -15.56 -23.48
N VAL A 17 36.36 -14.48 -23.81
CA VAL A 17 36.97 -13.20 -24.18
C VAL A 17 37.14 -12.37 -22.91
N ARG A 18 38.35 -11.89 -22.67
CA ARG A 18 38.69 -11.02 -21.53
C ARG A 18 39.20 -9.67 -22.01
N LEU A 19 38.76 -8.61 -21.36
CA LEU A 19 39.39 -7.30 -21.44
C LEU A 19 40.60 -7.30 -20.51
N MET A 20 41.78 -7.00 -21.07
CA MET A 20 42.99 -6.80 -20.31
C MET A 20 42.88 -5.53 -19.47
N VAL A 21 43.15 -5.64 -18.16
CA VAL A 21 43.16 -4.48 -17.25
C VAL A 21 44.59 -4.23 -16.77
N PRO A 22 45.25 -3.15 -17.22
CA PRO A 22 46.57 -2.77 -16.71
C PRO A 22 46.57 -2.58 -15.19
N SER A 23 47.66 -2.98 -14.53
CA SER A 23 47.83 -2.86 -13.08
C SER A 23 48.19 -1.44 -12.64
N GLY A 24 47.92 -1.11 -11.38
CA GLY A 24 48.27 0.17 -10.76
C GLY A 24 47.50 1.40 -11.27
N MET A 25 46.45 1.22 -12.08
CA MET A 25 45.60 2.31 -12.53
C MET A 25 44.55 2.65 -11.47
N THR A 26 44.26 3.94 -11.34
CA THR A 26 43.14 4.44 -10.53
C THR A 26 41.96 4.74 -11.44
N ILE A 27 40.84 4.06 -11.22
CA ILE A 27 39.58 4.31 -11.92
C ILE A 27 38.73 5.18 -11.00
N GLU A 28 38.53 6.43 -11.41
CA GLU A 28 37.75 7.41 -10.68
C GLU A 28 36.50 7.83 -11.47
N PHE A 29 35.39 8.01 -10.76
CA PHE A 29 34.17 8.59 -11.31
C PHE A 29 33.39 9.36 -10.25
N ASP A 30 32.69 10.40 -10.69
CA ASP A 30 31.77 11.16 -9.85
C ASP A 30 30.38 10.57 -9.93
N ASP A 31 29.87 10.13 -8.78
CA ASP A 31 28.49 9.74 -8.63
C ASP A 31 27.65 10.91 -8.09
N MET A 32 26.51 11.17 -8.72
CA MET A 32 25.62 12.27 -8.37
C MET A 32 25.02 12.16 -6.96
N ILE A 33 25.03 10.96 -6.35
CA ILE A 33 24.51 10.69 -5.01
C ILE A 33 25.66 10.33 -4.05
N ARG A 34 26.58 9.46 -4.46
CA ARG A 34 27.66 8.94 -3.61
C ARG A 34 28.88 9.85 -3.53
N GLY A 35 29.02 10.79 -4.46
CA GLY A 35 30.21 11.63 -4.63
C GLY A 35 31.30 10.89 -5.41
N THR A 36 32.52 11.39 -5.33
CA THR A 36 33.67 10.81 -6.02
C THR A 36 34.04 9.44 -5.45
N ILE A 37 34.15 8.44 -6.33
CA ILE A 37 34.54 7.08 -5.99
C ILE A 37 35.80 6.74 -6.76
N SER A 38 36.78 6.16 -6.06
CA SER A 38 38.08 5.80 -6.61
C SER A 38 38.38 4.32 -6.31
N VAL A 39 38.71 3.55 -7.35
CA VAL A 39 38.99 2.12 -7.27
C VAL A 39 40.31 1.80 -7.97
N ASN A 40 41.16 1.02 -7.30
CA ASN A 40 42.41 0.54 -7.89
C ASN A 40 42.16 -0.67 -8.80
N SER A 41 42.71 -0.64 -10.01
CA SER A 41 42.60 -1.70 -11.03
C SER A 41 43.02 -3.08 -10.54
N ASP A 42 43.95 -3.15 -9.60
CA ASP A 42 44.50 -4.39 -9.04
C ASP A 42 43.44 -5.22 -8.31
N THR A 43 42.34 -4.59 -7.86
CA THR A 43 41.21 -5.26 -7.22
C THR A 43 40.20 -5.86 -8.21
N ILE A 44 40.32 -5.55 -9.50
CA ILE A 44 39.35 -5.94 -10.54
C ILE A 44 39.86 -7.16 -11.33
N GLY A 45 41.13 -7.13 -11.74
CA GLY A 45 41.73 -8.11 -12.66
C GLY A 45 41.10 -8.10 -14.05
N ASP A 46 41.53 -9.01 -14.92
CA ASP A 46 41.03 -9.11 -16.30
C ASP A 46 39.54 -9.49 -16.34
N ILE A 47 38.74 -8.62 -16.95
CA ILE A 47 37.29 -8.72 -16.96
C ILE A 47 36.85 -9.67 -18.06
N VAL A 48 36.09 -10.72 -17.73
CA VAL A 48 35.43 -11.55 -18.76
C VAL A 48 34.31 -10.73 -19.38
N ILE A 49 34.40 -10.45 -20.68
CA ILE A 49 33.42 -9.63 -21.41
C ILE A 49 32.49 -10.46 -22.30
N ALA A 50 32.89 -11.67 -22.69
CA ALA A 50 32.04 -12.57 -23.46
C ALA A 50 32.40 -14.05 -23.21
N LYS A 51 31.41 -14.93 -23.26
CA LYS A 51 31.62 -16.39 -23.23
C LYS A 51 32.15 -16.93 -24.57
N SER A 52 31.83 -16.23 -25.65
CA SER A 52 32.28 -16.46 -27.03
C SER A 52 32.05 -15.17 -27.83
N GLU A 53 32.48 -15.12 -29.09
CA GLU A 53 32.27 -13.95 -29.98
C GLU A 53 30.79 -13.56 -30.15
N SER A 54 29.87 -14.52 -29.98
CA SER A 54 28.43 -14.30 -30.12
C SER A 54 27.65 -14.24 -28.80
N ALA A 55 28.33 -14.34 -27.66
CA ALA A 55 27.71 -14.42 -26.34
C ALA A 55 28.31 -13.39 -25.37
N PRO A 56 28.01 -12.09 -25.54
CA PRO A 56 28.49 -11.04 -24.65
C PRO A 56 27.93 -11.19 -23.23
N LEU A 57 28.69 -10.71 -22.24
CA LEU A 57 28.29 -10.66 -20.84
C LEU A 57 27.81 -9.25 -20.45
N TYR A 58 27.09 -9.17 -19.34
CA TYR A 58 26.39 -7.97 -18.85
C TYR A 58 27.20 -6.67 -18.98
N ASN A 59 28.42 -6.60 -18.44
CA ASN A 59 29.19 -5.35 -18.44
C ASN A 59 29.61 -4.88 -19.83
N PHE A 60 29.78 -5.79 -20.79
CA PHE A 60 30.09 -5.43 -22.17
C PHE A 60 28.82 -5.03 -22.92
N ALA A 61 27.76 -5.83 -22.80
CA ALA A 61 26.48 -5.56 -23.44
C ALA A 61 25.91 -4.20 -23.02
N VAL A 62 25.85 -3.92 -21.71
CA VAL A 62 25.29 -2.65 -21.21
C VAL A 62 26.08 -1.44 -21.68
N VAL A 63 27.42 -1.52 -21.75
CA VAL A 63 28.26 -0.41 -22.22
C VAL A 63 28.02 -0.12 -23.69
N VAL A 64 27.90 -1.18 -24.51
CA VAL A 64 27.62 -1.05 -25.94
C VAL A 64 26.22 -0.49 -26.15
N ASP A 65 25.21 -1.03 -25.45
CA ASP A 65 23.83 -0.57 -25.56
C ASP A 65 23.67 0.88 -25.07
N ASP A 66 24.30 1.26 -23.95
CA ASP A 66 24.24 2.63 -23.41
C ASP A 66 24.81 3.65 -24.42
N GLU A 67 25.92 3.35 -25.08
CA GLU A 67 26.50 4.22 -26.12
C GLU A 67 25.60 4.28 -27.36
N LEU A 68 25.13 3.13 -27.87
CA LEU A 68 24.28 3.07 -29.06
C LEU A 68 22.93 3.76 -28.85
N MET A 69 22.38 3.67 -27.64
CA MET A 69 21.13 4.33 -27.24
C MET A 69 21.33 5.76 -26.72
N LYS A 70 22.58 6.24 -26.66
CA LYS A 70 22.96 7.60 -26.21
C LYS A 70 22.46 7.92 -24.80
N ILE A 71 22.63 6.98 -23.89
CA ILE A 71 22.25 7.14 -22.48
C ILE A 71 23.14 8.21 -21.85
N SER A 72 22.50 9.27 -21.33
CA SER A 72 23.21 10.38 -20.67
C SER A 72 23.40 10.18 -19.17
N HIS A 73 22.49 9.46 -18.53
CA HIS A 73 22.48 9.21 -17.08
C HIS A 73 22.15 7.75 -16.81
N VAL A 74 23.02 7.06 -16.09
CA VAL A 74 22.80 5.70 -15.60
C VAL A 74 22.38 5.77 -14.14
N ILE A 75 21.10 5.55 -13.88
CA ILE A 75 20.50 5.54 -12.54
C ILE A 75 20.18 4.08 -12.17
N ARG A 76 20.79 3.56 -11.11
CA ARG A 76 20.61 2.16 -10.69
C ARG A 76 20.88 1.97 -9.20
N GLY A 77 20.55 0.80 -8.66
CA GLY A 77 20.84 0.48 -7.25
C GLY A 77 22.34 0.44 -6.93
N GLU A 78 22.70 0.82 -5.70
CA GLU A 78 24.09 0.81 -5.22
C GLU A 78 24.73 -0.58 -5.15
N ASP A 79 23.94 -1.66 -5.18
CA ASP A 79 24.46 -3.01 -5.32
C ASP A 79 25.16 -3.26 -6.66
N HIS A 80 24.93 -2.41 -7.65
CA HIS A 80 25.63 -2.42 -8.94
C HIS A 80 26.81 -1.45 -9.01
N ILE A 81 27.16 -0.74 -7.93
CA ILE A 81 28.23 0.27 -7.94
C ILE A 81 29.60 -0.29 -8.30
N SER A 82 29.87 -1.54 -7.91
CA SER A 82 31.11 -2.25 -8.21
C SER A 82 31.26 -2.63 -9.69
N ASN A 83 30.20 -2.53 -10.49
CA ASN A 83 30.25 -2.71 -11.93
C ASN A 83 30.69 -1.44 -12.66
N THR A 84 30.52 -0.26 -12.08
CA THR A 84 30.82 1.02 -12.73
C THR A 84 32.29 1.13 -13.15
N PRO A 85 33.30 0.80 -12.31
CA PRO A 85 34.70 0.83 -12.74
C PRO A 85 34.99 -0.14 -13.90
N LYS A 86 34.35 -1.32 -13.91
CA LYS A 86 34.50 -2.31 -14.98
C LYS A 86 33.92 -1.78 -16.30
N GLN A 87 32.76 -1.14 -16.23
CA GLN A 87 32.10 -0.53 -17.39
C GLN A 87 32.90 0.65 -17.94
N ILE A 88 33.48 1.49 -17.06
CA ILE A 88 34.38 2.59 -17.45
C ILE A 88 35.62 2.06 -18.17
N LEU A 89 36.23 0.96 -17.71
CA LEU A 89 37.37 0.35 -18.40
C LEU A 89 36.99 -0.13 -19.81
N ILE A 90 35.81 -0.72 -19.97
CA ILE A 90 35.29 -1.15 -21.28
C ILE A 90 35.02 0.07 -22.18
N GLN A 91 34.37 1.11 -21.65
CA GLN A 91 34.12 2.37 -22.36
C GLN A 91 35.43 2.99 -22.86
N ASN A 92 36.43 3.11 -21.98
CA ASN A 92 37.74 3.65 -22.34
C ASN A 92 38.42 2.83 -23.45
N ALA A 93 38.33 1.50 -23.39
CA ALA A 93 38.90 0.61 -24.40
C ALA A 93 38.21 0.73 -25.76
N LEU A 94 36.92 1.05 -25.79
CA LEU A 94 36.13 1.27 -27.00
C LEU A 94 36.15 2.73 -27.49
N GLY A 95 36.72 3.65 -26.70
CA GLY A 95 36.68 5.09 -27.00
C GLY A 95 35.29 5.72 -26.83
N PHE A 96 34.43 5.12 -26.02
CA PHE A 96 33.06 5.58 -25.78
C PHE A 96 33.00 6.70 -24.75
N THR A 97 31.91 7.46 -24.78
CA THR A 97 31.67 8.54 -23.83
C THR A 97 31.17 7.99 -22.50
N ARG A 98 31.45 8.70 -21.40
CA ARG A 98 31.00 8.31 -20.07
C ARG A 98 29.66 8.99 -19.76
N PRO A 99 28.60 8.25 -19.39
CA PRO A 99 27.39 8.86 -18.87
C PRO A 99 27.62 9.39 -17.45
N HIS A 100 26.68 10.18 -16.95
CA HIS A 100 26.61 10.49 -15.52
C HIS A 100 26.08 9.29 -14.74
N TYR A 101 26.63 9.04 -13.56
CA TYR A 101 26.21 7.92 -12.71
C TYR A 101 25.47 8.43 -11.47
N ALA A 102 24.39 7.73 -11.10
CA ALA A 102 23.70 7.94 -9.83
C ALA A 102 23.30 6.59 -9.23
N HIS A 103 23.90 6.24 -8.10
CA HIS A 103 23.63 4.96 -7.42
C HIS A 103 22.65 5.14 -6.25
N LEU A 104 21.39 4.78 -6.51
CA LEU A 104 20.28 4.84 -5.56
C LEU A 104 20.56 3.97 -4.33
N PRO A 105 20.20 4.42 -3.12
CA PRO A 105 20.34 3.62 -1.92
C PRO A 105 19.49 2.36 -1.96
N LEU A 106 19.93 1.32 -1.24
CA LEU A 106 19.15 0.12 -1.07
C LEU A 106 17.83 0.42 -0.35
N ILE A 107 16.78 -0.25 -0.79
CA ILE A 107 15.57 -0.39 0.02
C ILE A 107 15.84 -1.50 1.05
N LEU A 108 15.51 -1.21 2.30
CA LEU A 108 15.76 -2.06 3.46
C LEU A 108 14.43 -2.56 4.03
N SER A 109 14.46 -3.75 4.62
CA SER A 109 13.37 -4.24 5.46
C SER A 109 13.34 -3.49 6.81
N PRO A 110 12.29 -3.59 7.64
CA PRO A 110 12.22 -2.94 8.94
C PRO A 110 13.40 -3.27 9.89
N ASP A 111 13.99 -4.46 9.75
CA ASP A 111 15.18 -4.90 10.48
C ASP A 111 16.51 -4.33 9.93
N ARG A 112 16.43 -3.44 8.93
CA ARG A 112 17.56 -2.83 8.19
C ARG A 112 18.37 -3.79 7.32
N SER A 113 17.93 -5.04 7.15
CA SER A 113 18.50 -5.94 6.15
C SER A 113 18.13 -5.50 4.74
N LYS A 114 18.92 -5.88 3.73
CA LYS A 114 18.57 -5.65 2.32
C LYS A 114 17.21 -6.28 2.03
N LEU A 115 16.28 -5.50 1.48
CA LEU A 115 14.97 -6.01 1.12
C LEU A 115 15.14 -7.11 0.06
N SER A 116 14.59 -8.27 0.33
CA SER A 116 14.69 -9.44 -0.53
C SER A 116 13.31 -10.00 -0.82
N LYS A 117 13.17 -10.80 -1.89
CA LYS A 117 11.93 -11.55 -2.19
C LYS A 117 11.50 -12.52 -1.07
N ARG A 118 12.36 -12.79 -0.08
CA ARG A 118 12.01 -13.58 1.10
C ARG A 118 11.36 -12.74 2.20
N ASN A 119 11.59 -11.43 2.18
CA ASN A 119 11.13 -10.48 3.20
C ASN A 119 9.95 -9.61 2.69
N LEU A 120 9.81 -9.44 1.38
CA LEU A 120 8.57 -9.02 0.73
C LEU A 120 7.84 -10.27 0.26
N GLU A 121 6.78 -10.68 0.95
CA GLU A 121 5.96 -11.82 0.55
C GLU A 121 5.18 -11.58 -0.75
N THR A 122 5.33 -10.41 -1.40
CA THR A 122 4.26 -9.86 -2.23
C THR A 122 4.79 -9.16 -3.48
N SER A 123 4.35 -9.60 -4.66
CA SER A 123 4.55 -8.90 -5.93
C SER A 123 3.70 -7.64 -6.03
N PHE A 124 4.00 -6.73 -6.97
CA PHE A 124 3.17 -5.53 -7.21
C PHE A 124 1.69 -5.89 -7.44
N ASP A 125 1.43 -6.96 -8.21
CA ASP A 125 0.08 -7.46 -8.48
C ASP A 125 -0.65 -7.91 -7.21
N GLU A 126 0.07 -8.45 -6.22
CA GLU A 126 -0.53 -8.85 -4.96
C GLU A 126 -0.90 -7.66 -4.08
N TYR A 127 -0.14 -6.56 -4.11
CA TYR A 127 -0.58 -5.30 -3.47
C TYR A 127 -1.88 -4.79 -4.10
N LEU A 128 -2.03 -4.86 -5.43
CA LEU A 128 -3.29 -4.47 -6.07
C LEU A 128 -4.45 -5.38 -5.63
N LYS A 129 -4.22 -6.70 -5.57
CA LYS A 129 -5.22 -7.67 -5.07
C LYS A 129 -5.58 -7.47 -3.60
N ASP A 130 -4.62 -7.02 -2.79
CA ASP A 130 -4.84 -6.68 -1.38
C ASP A 130 -5.56 -5.33 -1.20
N GLY A 131 -5.83 -4.60 -2.29
CA GLY A 131 -6.62 -3.37 -2.28
C GLY A 131 -5.80 -2.09 -2.11
N TYR A 132 -4.51 -2.12 -2.45
CA TYR A 132 -3.71 -0.91 -2.59
C TYR A 132 -3.95 -0.24 -3.94
N LEU A 133 -4.00 1.08 -3.92
CA LEU A 133 -4.16 1.94 -5.07
C LEU A 133 -2.81 2.14 -5.77
N PRO A 134 -2.73 2.01 -7.11
CA PRO A 134 -1.48 2.20 -7.85
C PRO A 134 -0.80 3.54 -7.53
N GLN A 135 -1.56 4.63 -7.45
CA GLN A 135 -1.04 5.95 -7.13
C GLN A 135 -0.43 6.04 -5.72
N ALA A 136 -1.00 5.32 -4.74
CA ALA A 136 -0.47 5.29 -3.38
C ALA A 136 0.86 4.55 -3.32
N ILE A 137 0.97 3.42 -4.02
CA ILE A 137 2.22 2.65 -4.13
C ILE A 137 3.29 3.51 -4.81
N VAL A 138 2.96 4.17 -5.92
CA VAL A 138 3.93 4.99 -6.66
C VAL A 138 4.39 6.20 -5.84
N ASN A 139 3.49 6.89 -5.14
CA ASN A 139 3.88 7.99 -4.25
C ASN A 139 4.76 7.50 -3.09
N PHE A 140 4.40 6.39 -2.46
CA PHE A 140 5.20 5.79 -1.39
C PHE A 140 6.61 5.42 -1.88
N LEU A 141 6.71 4.72 -3.02
CA LEU A 141 8.00 4.35 -3.63
C LEU A 141 8.81 5.57 -4.05
N GLY A 142 8.18 6.62 -4.56
CA GLY A 142 8.83 7.87 -4.94
C GLY A 142 9.53 8.56 -3.77
N LEU A 143 8.98 8.44 -2.56
CA LEU A 143 9.59 8.99 -1.34
C LEU A 143 10.59 8.05 -0.66
N LEU A 144 10.76 6.82 -1.16
CA LEU A 144 11.81 5.92 -0.66
C LEU A 144 13.18 6.38 -1.16
N GLY A 145 13.86 7.15 -0.31
CA GLY A 145 15.19 7.63 -0.62
C GLY A 145 15.22 9.05 -1.17
N TRP A 146 14.07 9.70 -1.34
CA TRP A 146 13.96 11.08 -1.81
C TRP A 146 12.83 11.80 -1.05
N HIS A 147 12.96 13.11 -0.84
CA HIS A 147 11.89 13.94 -0.29
C HIS A 147 11.88 15.32 -0.98
N PRO A 148 10.71 15.95 -1.16
CA PRO A 148 10.57 17.31 -1.69
C PRO A 148 10.93 18.37 -0.65
N ASP A 149 11.06 19.65 -1.06
CA ASP A 149 11.73 20.71 -0.25
C ASP A 149 10.78 21.28 0.80
N ASP A 150 9.49 21.07 0.56
CA ASP A 150 8.36 21.50 1.37
C ASP A 150 7.81 20.37 2.26
N ASP A 151 8.53 19.24 2.37
CA ASP A 151 8.14 18.05 3.13
C ASP A 151 6.75 17.48 2.78
N GLN A 152 6.19 17.84 1.61
CA GLN A 152 4.91 17.30 1.16
C GLN A 152 5.04 15.80 0.91
N GLU A 153 4.13 15.00 1.48
CA GLU A 153 4.14 13.56 1.31
C GLU A 153 3.14 13.10 0.23
N ILE A 154 1.91 13.62 0.25
CA ILE A 154 0.87 13.22 -0.72
C ILE A 154 1.02 14.01 -2.02
N MET A 155 1.38 13.33 -3.11
CA MET A 155 1.58 13.95 -4.43
C MET A 155 1.43 12.96 -5.58
N GLY A 156 0.92 13.46 -6.71
CA GLY A 156 0.85 12.69 -7.96
C GLY A 156 2.21 12.52 -8.63
N VAL A 157 2.29 11.65 -9.64
CA VAL A 157 3.52 11.41 -10.41
C VAL A 157 3.99 12.67 -11.12
N GLU A 158 3.05 13.45 -11.66
CA GLU A 158 3.34 14.70 -12.37
C GLU A 158 3.97 15.73 -11.42
N GLU A 159 3.43 15.86 -10.21
CA GLU A 159 3.95 16.76 -9.18
C GLU A 159 5.31 16.29 -8.66
N MET A 160 5.46 14.99 -8.37
CA MET A 160 6.76 14.39 -8.03
C MET A 160 7.80 14.70 -9.11
N THR A 161 7.43 14.55 -10.39
CA THR A 161 8.33 14.80 -11.52
C THR A 161 8.78 16.26 -11.59
N GLN A 162 7.88 17.21 -11.31
CA GLN A 162 8.22 18.64 -11.29
C GLN A 162 9.15 19.01 -10.13
N LYS A 163 9.01 18.35 -8.98
CA LYS A 163 9.83 18.60 -7.78
C LYS A 163 11.12 17.76 -7.75
N PHE A 164 11.21 16.70 -8.54
CA PHE A 164 12.27 15.71 -8.44
C PHE A 164 13.65 16.32 -8.71
N SER A 165 14.61 15.95 -7.86
CA SER A 165 16.01 16.29 -8.04
C SER A 165 16.90 15.21 -7.48
N LEU A 166 17.80 14.68 -8.32
CA LEU A 166 18.79 13.67 -7.91
C LEU A 166 19.65 14.14 -6.74
N ARG A 167 19.88 15.45 -6.60
CA ARG A 167 20.68 16.02 -5.49
C ARG A 167 20.06 15.80 -4.11
N ARG A 168 18.77 15.49 -4.07
CA ARG A 168 18.00 15.30 -2.83
C ARG A 168 17.70 13.84 -2.53
N VAL A 169 18.22 12.94 -3.38
CA VAL A 169 18.25 11.52 -3.05
C VAL A 169 19.27 11.32 -1.93
N GLN A 170 18.82 10.75 -0.82
CA GLN A 170 19.68 10.50 0.34
C GLN A 170 20.63 9.33 0.09
N LYS A 171 21.76 9.31 0.83
CA LYS A 171 22.75 8.23 0.75
C LYS A 171 22.39 7.00 1.58
N ALA A 172 21.56 7.17 2.61
CA ALA A 172 21.18 6.09 3.51
C ALA A 172 20.10 5.19 2.89
N GLY A 173 20.10 3.90 3.27
CA GLY A 173 19.07 2.97 2.85
C GLY A 173 17.67 3.40 3.30
N ALA A 174 16.68 3.25 2.43
CA ALA A 174 15.29 3.62 2.70
C ALA A 174 14.53 2.42 3.27
N ILE A 175 13.88 2.59 4.43
CA ILE A 175 13.12 1.50 5.06
C ILE A 175 11.74 1.38 4.39
N PHE A 176 11.42 0.19 3.89
CA PHE A 176 10.09 -0.14 3.40
C PHE A 176 9.16 -0.42 4.60
N ALA A 177 8.44 0.60 5.05
CA ALA A 177 7.53 0.49 6.18
C ALA A 177 6.08 0.27 5.71
N MET A 178 5.53 -0.91 6.00
CA MET A 178 4.14 -1.26 5.62
C MET A 178 3.11 -0.30 6.22
N ASP A 179 3.26 0.10 7.49
CA ASP A 179 2.34 1.06 8.12
C ASP A 179 2.33 2.43 7.40
N LYS A 180 3.46 2.83 6.81
CA LYS A 180 3.54 4.07 6.02
C LYS A 180 2.82 3.91 4.69
N LEU A 181 2.98 2.76 4.02
CA LEU A 181 2.22 2.45 2.79
C LEU A 181 0.71 2.38 3.04
N ASP A 182 0.27 1.76 4.15
CA ASP A 182 -1.13 1.77 4.60
C ASP A 182 -1.63 3.21 4.74
N TRP A 183 -0.85 4.08 5.39
CA TRP A 183 -1.23 5.49 5.58
C TRP A 183 -1.35 6.24 4.26
N PHE A 184 -0.43 6.05 3.31
CA PHE A 184 -0.56 6.62 1.95
C PHE A 184 -1.87 6.16 1.33
N ASN A 185 -2.12 4.85 1.32
CA ASN A 185 -3.29 4.28 0.69
C ASN A 185 -4.59 4.82 1.30
N GLU A 186 -4.65 4.93 2.64
CA GLU A 186 -5.73 5.57 3.37
C GLU A 186 -5.96 7.02 2.90
N GLN A 187 -4.91 7.84 2.77
CA GLN A 187 -5.06 9.23 2.28
C GLN A 187 -5.62 9.28 0.86
N TYR A 188 -5.15 8.39 -0.02
CA TYR A 188 -5.67 8.31 -1.39
C TYR A 188 -7.11 7.81 -1.45
N ILE A 189 -7.50 6.83 -0.63
CA ILE A 189 -8.89 6.37 -0.51
C ILE A 189 -9.76 7.53 -0.02
N LYS A 190 -9.34 8.28 1.00
CA LYS A 190 -10.09 9.43 1.55
C LYS A 190 -10.26 10.58 0.56
N ALA A 191 -9.25 10.87 -0.24
CA ALA A 191 -9.29 11.96 -1.23
C ALA A 191 -10.03 11.59 -2.53
N MET A 192 -10.25 10.30 -2.80
CA MET A 192 -10.83 9.84 -4.07
C MET A 192 -12.28 10.35 -4.26
N PRO A 193 -12.69 10.74 -5.48
CA PRO A 193 -14.12 11.00 -5.76
C PRO A 193 -14.98 9.76 -5.44
N LEU A 194 -16.17 9.97 -4.87
CA LEU A 194 -17.01 8.87 -4.39
C LEU A 194 -17.35 7.88 -5.51
N GLU A 195 -17.68 8.40 -6.69
CA GLU A 195 -18.04 7.61 -7.87
C GLU A 195 -16.86 6.72 -8.31
N THR A 196 -15.65 7.27 -8.30
CA THR A 196 -14.42 6.53 -8.62
C THR A 196 -14.12 5.47 -7.55
N LEU A 197 -14.33 5.78 -6.28
CA LEU A 197 -14.11 4.84 -5.19
C LEU A 197 -15.09 3.66 -5.25
N VAL A 198 -16.37 3.93 -5.54
CA VAL A 198 -17.37 2.88 -5.76
C VAL A 198 -16.97 1.96 -6.92
N GLN A 199 -16.45 2.51 -8.02
CA GLN A 199 -15.93 1.72 -9.14
C GLN A 199 -14.70 0.89 -8.76
N ALA A 200 -13.76 1.46 -7.99
CA ALA A 200 -12.57 0.75 -7.53
C ALA A 200 -12.91 -0.45 -6.61
N LEU A 201 -14.04 -0.38 -5.89
CA LEU A 201 -14.54 -1.45 -5.04
C LEU A 201 -15.22 -2.60 -5.80
N ASP A 202 -15.44 -2.48 -7.11
CA ASP A 202 -16.25 -3.42 -7.89
C ASP A 202 -15.75 -4.88 -7.80
N SER A 203 -14.44 -5.07 -7.72
CA SER A 203 -13.81 -6.40 -7.58
C SER A 203 -13.71 -6.90 -6.13
N PHE A 204 -14.07 -6.07 -5.15
CA PHE A 204 -13.97 -6.38 -3.71
C PHE A 204 -15.33 -6.63 -3.07
N ILE A 205 -16.43 -6.49 -3.82
CA ILE A 205 -17.79 -6.62 -3.31
C ILE A 205 -18.60 -7.63 -4.11
N PRO A 206 -19.53 -8.34 -3.47
CA PRO A 206 -20.40 -9.28 -4.16
C PRO A 206 -21.44 -8.56 -5.03
N GLN A 207 -21.95 -9.26 -6.04
CA GLN A 207 -22.84 -8.66 -7.05
C GLN A 207 -24.13 -8.07 -6.45
N HIS A 208 -24.72 -8.70 -5.43
CA HIS A 208 -25.97 -8.25 -4.82
C HIS A 208 -25.83 -6.89 -4.11
N TRP A 209 -24.62 -6.49 -3.69
CA TRP A 209 -24.41 -5.16 -3.10
C TRP A 209 -24.52 -4.05 -4.16
N LYS A 210 -24.20 -4.36 -5.41
CA LYS A 210 -24.23 -3.42 -6.54
C LYS A 210 -25.65 -3.14 -7.04
N GLU A 211 -26.61 -4.00 -6.70
CA GLU A 211 -28.03 -3.87 -7.09
C GLU A 211 -28.71 -2.65 -6.45
N ASN A 212 -28.15 -2.11 -5.36
CA ASN A 212 -28.59 -0.86 -4.75
C ASN A 212 -27.46 0.18 -4.68
N PRO A 213 -27.20 0.90 -5.80
CA PRO A 213 -26.10 1.87 -5.89
C PRO A 213 -26.19 3.00 -4.86
N LYS A 214 -27.40 3.43 -4.49
CA LYS A 214 -27.59 4.48 -3.48
C LYS A 214 -27.13 4.02 -2.10
N ARG A 215 -27.51 2.80 -1.70
CA ARG A 215 -27.07 2.19 -0.44
C ARG A 215 -25.56 1.96 -0.43
N LEU A 216 -25.01 1.49 -1.56
CA LEU A 216 -23.57 1.31 -1.73
C LEU A 216 -22.80 2.63 -1.57
N ALA A 217 -23.20 3.68 -2.27
CA ALA A 217 -22.56 4.99 -2.16
C ALA A 217 -22.62 5.55 -0.72
N ALA A 218 -23.75 5.37 -0.03
CA ALA A 218 -23.88 5.80 1.37
C ALA A 218 -23.00 4.98 2.33
N ALA A 219 -22.93 3.65 2.14
CA ALA A 219 -22.04 2.79 2.91
C ALA A 219 -20.55 3.15 2.69
N VAL A 220 -20.14 3.37 1.43
CA VAL A 220 -18.78 3.82 1.08
C VAL A 220 -18.47 5.16 1.76
N THR A 221 -19.41 6.11 1.74
CA THR A 221 -19.23 7.43 2.37
C THR A 221 -18.93 7.32 3.86
N ILE A 222 -19.63 6.43 4.58
CA ILE A 222 -19.42 6.25 6.03
C ILE A 222 -18.12 5.50 6.33
N VAL A 223 -17.79 4.50 5.51
CA VAL A 223 -16.72 3.55 5.82
C VAL A 223 -15.36 4.03 5.31
N ARG A 224 -15.31 4.88 4.27
CA ARG A 224 -14.05 5.32 3.65
C ARG A 224 -13.03 5.90 4.61
N GLU A 225 -13.48 6.55 5.68
CA GLU A 225 -12.59 7.16 6.68
C GLU A 225 -11.82 6.13 7.52
N ARG A 226 -12.25 4.86 7.47
CA ARG A 226 -11.73 3.75 8.26
C ARG A 226 -10.96 2.73 7.42
N MET A 227 -10.97 2.88 6.09
CA MET A 227 -10.32 1.94 5.18
C MET A 227 -8.86 2.32 4.98
N LYS A 228 -7.97 1.38 5.27
CA LYS A 228 -6.59 1.43 4.80
C LYS A 228 -6.46 0.80 3.43
N LYS A 229 -7.28 -0.20 3.11
CA LYS A 229 -7.27 -0.91 1.83
C LYS A 229 -8.68 -1.13 1.31
N LEU A 230 -8.83 -1.28 0.00
CA LEU A 230 -10.12 -1.55 -0.63
C LEU A 230 -10.69 -2.92 -0.21
N SER A 231 -9.84 -3.90 0.05
CA SER A 231 -10.21 -5.24 0.50
C SER A 231 -10.91 -5.26 1.86
N GLU A 232 -10.66 -4.27 2.72
CA GLU A 232 -11.29 -4.13 4.03
C GLU A 232 -12.76 -3.69 3.95
N PHE A 233 -13.18 -3.13 2.80
CA PHE A 233 -14.52 -2.58 2.65
C PHE A 233 -15.62 -3.59 2.95
N GLN A 234 -15.48 -4.83 2.45
CA GLN A 234 -16.50 -5.85 2.64
C GLN A 234 -16.72 -6.14 4.14
N GLU A 235 -15.65 -6.34 4.91
CA GLU A 235 -15.76 -6.57 6.34
C GLU A 235 -16.37 -5.37 7.08
N LEU A 236 -15.93 -4.16 6.72
CA LEU A 236 -16.34 -2.92 7.37
C LEU A 236 -17.75 -2.47 7.00
N ALA A 237 -18.32 -2.97 5.88
CA ALA A 237 -19.60 -2.54 5.37
C ALA A 237 -20.68 -3.65 5.34
N VAL A 238 -20.34 -4.90 5.64
CA VAL A 238 -21.26 -6.05 5.51
C VAL A 238 -22.61 -5.86 6.18
N PHE A 239 -22.63 -5.24 7.37
CA PHE A 239 -23.86 -5.01 8.11
C PHE A 239 -24.81 -4.02 7.42
N PHE A 240 -24.33 -3.21 6.48
CA PHE A 240 -25.21 -2.38 5.65
C PHE A 240 -26.00 -3.19 4.65
N PHE A 241 -25.60 -4.40 4.27
CA PHE A 241 -26.27 -5.19 3.22
C PHE A 241 -26.85 -6.49 3.75
N GLU A 242 -26.26 -7.02 4.82
CA GLU A 242 -26.57 -8.32 5.37
C GLU A 242 -26.88 -8.20 6.85
N ARG A 243 -27.79 -9.07 7.32
CA ARG A 243 -28.14 -9.17 8.73
C ARG A 243 -27.21 -10.18 9.38
N GLY A 244 -26.32 -9.70 10.24
CA GLY A 244 -25.43 -10.57 11.01
C GLY A 244 -26.17 -11.35 12.10
N GLU A 245 -25.60 -12.49 12.47
CA GLU A 245 -25.89 -13.15 13.74
C GLU A 245 -24.89 -12.71 14.81
N TYR A 246 -25.37 -12.54 16.04
CA TYR A 246 -24.55 -12.20 17.20
C TYR A 246 -25.20 -12.74 18.48
N THR A 247 -24.38 -12.95 19.51
CA THR A 247 -24.81 -13.40 20.84
C THR A 247 -25.49 -12.27 21.59
N ALA A 248 -26.52 -12.58 22.38
CA ALA A 248 -27.27 -11.58 23.12
C ALA A 248 -26.36 -10.79 24.09
N SER A 249 -25.34 -11.43 24.65
CA SER A 249 -24.32 -10.81 25.51
C SER A 249 -23.59 -9.61 24.88
N LEU A 250 -23.49 -9.52 23.56
CA LEU A 250 -22.86 -8.39 22.88
C LEU A 250 -23.65 -7.08 23.08
N LEU A 251 -24.95 -7.17 23.35
CA LEU A 251 -25.81 -6.01 23.64
C LEU A 251 -25.52 -5.40 25.02
N SER A 252 -24.93 -6.16 25.94
CA SER A 252 -24.63 -5.67 27.29
C SER A 252 -23.51 -4.62 27.26
N TRP A 253 -23.73 -3.53 27.99
CA TRP A 253 -22.74 -2.48 28.23
C TRP A 253 -22.32 -2.52 29.70
N HIS A 254 -21.03 -2.76 29.98
CA HIS A 254 -20.48 -2.86 31.34
C HIS A 254 -21.36 -3.66 32.31
N ASP A 255 -21.68 -4.90 31.94
CA ASP A 255 -22.46 -5.84 32.76
C ASP A 255 -23.91 -5.41 33.04
N ALA A 256 -24.46 -4.48 32.25
CA ALA A 256 -25.89 -4.19 32.26
C ALA A 256 -26.70 -5.47 32.02
N ASP A 257 -27.76 -5.68 32.80
CA ASP A 257 -28.59 -6.86 32.68
C ASP A 257 -29.49 -6.82 31.43
N ALA A 258 -29.98 -7.99 31.03
CA ALA A 258 -30.79 -8.16 29.83
C ALA A 258 -32.13 -7.42 29.90
N SER A 259 -32.74 -7.31 31.08
CA SER A 259 -34.02 -6.64 31.29
C SER A 259 -33.91 -5.12 31.15
N LYS A 260 -32.85 -4.54 31.71
CA LYS A 260 -32.53 -3.12 31.57
C LYS A 260 -32.21 -2.78 30.10
N THR A 261 -31.35 -3.58 29.48
CA THR A 261 -31.00 -3.41 28.05
C THR A 261 -32.23 -3.49 27.15
N LYS A 262 -33.11 -4.46 27.41
CA LYS A 262 -34.40 -4.61 26.72
C LYS A 262 -35.25 -3.34 26.84
N THR A 263 -35.47 -2.86 28.06
CA THR A 263 -36.31 -1.68 28.33
C THR A 263 -35.77 -0.44 27.59
N PHE A 264 -34.44 -0.30 27.54
CA PHE A 264 -33.79 0.81 26.84
C PHE A 264 -33.95 0.71 25.33
N LEU A 265 -33.79 -0.49 24.76
CA LEU A 265 -34.05 -0.75 23.34
C LEU A 265 -35.53 -0.52 22.97
N GLU A 266 -36.48 -0.98 23.79
CA GLU A 266 -37.92 -0.73 23.59
C GLU A 266 -38.24 0.77 23.59
N THR A 267 -37.63 1.52 24.50
CA THR A 267 -37.77 2.99 24.57
C THR A 267 -37.21 3.67 23.32
N ALA A 268 -36.01 3.29 22.87
CA ALA A 268 -35.43 3.81 21.63
C ALA A 268 -36.27 3.45 20.41
N ARG A 269 -36.73 2.19 20.32
CA ARG A 269 -37.56 1.67 19.23
C ARG A 269 -38.86 2.46 19.09
N GLY A 270 -39.55 2.73 20.21
CA GLY A 270 -40.74 3.57 20.23
C GLY A 270 -40.48 4.98 19.71
N ALA A 271 -39.41 5.62 20.19
CA ALA A 271 -39.04 6.97 19.75
C ALA A 271 -38.64 7.04 18.26
N LEU A 272 -37.94 6.03 17.75
CA LEU A 272 -37.57 5.92 16.33
C LEU A 272 -38.78 5.66 15.43
N ALA A 273 -39.77 4.91 15.90
CA ALA A 273 -40.98 4.62 15.14
C ALA A 273 -41.81 5.87 14.83
N GLU A 274 -41.69 6.93 15.63
CA GLU A 274 -42.36 8.22 15.42
C GLU A 274 -41.76 9.04 14.26
N ILE A 275 -40.51 8.75 13.84
CA ILE A 275 -39.85 9.48 12.77
C ILE A 275 -40.37 8.97 11.41
N PRO A 276 -40.90 9.83 10.52
CA PRO A 276 -41.28 9.44 9.16
C PRO A 276 -40.10 8.85 8.35
N ALA A 277 -40.37 7.96 7.40
CA ALA A 277 -39.33 7.26 6.65
C ALA A 277 -38.46 8.21 5.79
N ASP A 278 -39.06 9.25 5.22
CA ASP A 278 -38.39 10.31 4.45
C ASP A 278 -37.56 11.26 5.33
N ALA A 279 -37.84 11.31 6.63
CA ALA A 279 -37.10 12.06 7.63
C ALA A 279 -36.08 11.20 8.41
N PHE A 280 -35.86 9.95 8.02
CA PHE A 280 -35.03 8.98 8.74
C PHE A 280 -33.53 9.12 8.39
N HIS A 281 -32.96 10.29 8.65
CA HIS A 281 -31.55 10.59 8.42
C HIS A 281 -30.83 10.93 9.73
N GLN A 282 -29.49 10.84 9.72
CA GLN A 282 -28.63 10.92 10.91
C GLN A 282 -29.01 12.06 11.88
N LYS A 283 -29.15 13.29 11.39
CA LYS A 283 -29.49 14.45 12.22
C LYS A 283 -30.78 14.26 13.04
N ASN A 284 -31.87 13.79 12.42
CA ASN A 284 -33.14 13.61 13.12
C ASN A 284 -33.09 12.43 14.11
N LEU A 285 -32.33 11.39 13.76
CA LEU A 285 -32.09 10.26 14.67
C LEU A 285 -31.35 10.71 15.93
N GLU A 286 -30.32 11.55 15.77
CA GLU A 286 -29.57 12.16 16.87
C GLU A 286 -30.46 13.05 17.74
N GLU A 287 -31.21 13.97 17.14
CA GLU A 287 -32.13 14.87 17.85
C GLU A 287 -33.18 14.10 18.67
N LYS A 288 -33.64 12.94 18.17
CA LYS A 288 -34.62 12.11 18.86
C LYS A 288 -34.01 11.27 19.99
N ILE A 289 -32.84 10.67 19.76
CA ILE A 289 -32.28 9.65 20.67
C ILE A 289 -31.29 10.22 21.68
N ILE A 290 -30.50 11.25 21.35
CA ILE A 290 -29.51 11.81 22.28
C ILE A 290 -30.14 12.31 23.59
N PRO A 291 -31.29 13.01 23.60
CA PRO A 291 -31.96 13.38 24.86
C PRO A 291 -32.34 12.18 25.72
N LEU A 292 -32.81 11.09 25.11
CA LEU A 292 -33.11 9.84 25.83
C LEU A 292 -31.83 9.20 26.38
N ALA A 293 -30.77 9.16 25.59
CA ALA A 293 -29.46 8.64 25.98
C ALA A 293 -28.88 9.42 27.18
N ASN A 294 -29.02 10.74 27.20
CA ASN A 294 -28.55 11.57 28.30
C ASN A 294 -29.34 11.31 29.60
N ARG A 295 -30.61 10.92 29.51
CA ARG A 295 -31.46 10.59 30.67
C ARG A 295 -31.26 9.15 31.17
N LEU A 296 -31.10 8.20 30.25
CA LEU A 296 -31.07 6.77 30.56
C LEU A 296 -29.65 6.22 30.77
N GLY A 297 -28.62 6.95 30.33
CA GLY A 297 -27.24 6.51 30.29
C GLY A 297 -26.76 6.37 28.84
N ARG A 298 -25.78 7.19 28.43
CA ARG A 298 -25.36 7.26 27.02
C ARG A 298 -24.82 5.94 26.50
N GLY A 299 -23.93 5.30 27.26
CA GLY A 299 -23.38 4.00 26.89
C GLY A 299 -24.45 2.92 26.91
N GLU A 300 -25.28 2.89 27.97
CA GLU A 300 -26.36 1.91 28.16
C GLU A 300 -27.42 1.94 27.06
N LEU A 301 -27.63 3.07 26.37
CA LEU A 301 -28.57 3.16 25.25
C LEU A 301 -27.87 3.02 23.89
N LEU A 302 -26.78 3.76 23.66
CA LEU A 302 -26.16 3.85 22.34
C LEU A 302 -25.37 2.60 21.97
N TRP A 303 -24.78 1.90 22.95
CA TRP A 303 -24.07 0.65 22.72
C TRP A 303 -25.00 -0.47 22.22
N PRO A 304 -26.06 -0.87 22.97
CA PRO A 304 -26.96 -1.91 22.51
C PRO A 304 -27.68 -1.51 21.23
N LEU A 305 -28.01 -0.22 21.04
CA LEU A 305 -28.60 0.24 19.79
C LEU A 305 -27.65 0.04 18.60
N ARG A 306 -26.36 0.35 18.76
CA ARG A 306 -25.34 0.12 17.74
C ARG A 306 -25.20 -1.36 17.42
N VAL A 307 -25.11 -2.20 18.45
CA VAL A 307 -25.02 -3.65 18.28
C VAL A 307 -26.29 -4.22 17.64
N ALA A 308 -27.47 -3.70 17.99
CA ALA A 308 -28.72 -4.14 17.39
C ALA A 308 -28.73 -3.94 15.87
N VAL A 309 -28.30 -2.77 15.40
CA VAL A 309 -28.33 -2.44 13.97
C VAL A 309 -27.11 -2.93 13.20
N SER A 310 -25.97 -3.15 13.85
CA SER A 310 -24.73 -3.58 13.16
C SER A 310 -24.39 -5.06 13.37
N GLY A 311 -24.85 -5.66 14.46
CA GLY A 311 -24.44 -7.00 14.90
C GLY A 311 -22.95 -7.13 15.24
N ARG A 312 -22.27 -6.02 15.52
CA ARG A 312 -20.79 -5.96 15.64
C ARG A 312 -20.37 -5.17 16.87
N LYS A 313 -19.25 -5.58 17.47
CA LYS A 313 -18.59 -4.83 18.56
C LYS A 313 -18.01 -3.50 18.06
N ASN A 314 -17.37 -3.53 16.90
CA ASN A 314 -16.74 -2.40 16.24
C ASN A 314 -17.53 -2.06 14.97
N SER A 315 -18.07 -0.86 14.90
CA SER A 315 -18.85 -0.35 13.78
C SER A 315 -18.96 1.18 13.87
N PRO A 316 -19.44 1.86 12.80
CA PRO A 316 -19.86 3.26 12.86
C PRO A 316 -20.92 3.52 13.93
N GLY A 317 -21.26 4.78 14.17
CA GLY A 317 -22.30 5.14 15.12
C GLY A 317 -23.67 4.57 14.71
N PRO A 318 -24.56 4.27 15.67
CA PRO A 318 -25.88 3.70 15.36
C PRO A 318 -26.69 4.57 14.38
N PHE A 319 -26.53 5.90 14.45
CA PHE A 319 -27.26 6.84 13.60
C PHE A 319 -26.79 6.83 12.15
N GLU A 320 -25.47 6.76 11.93
CA GLU A 320 -24.89 6.58 10.60
C GLU A 320 -25.42 5.29 9.97
N ILE A 321 -25.39 4.19 10.73
CA ILE A 321 -25.86 2.88 10.26
C ILE A 321 -27.34 2.93 9.88
N MET A 322 -28.19 3.37 10.82
CA MET A 322 -29.64 3.45 10.61
C MET A 322 -30.03 4.37 9.44
N SER A 323 -29.28 5.45 9.21
CA SER A 323 -29.54 6.34 8.08
C SER A 323 -29.37 5.67 6.70
N VAL A 324 -28.52 4.64 6.62
CA VAL A 324 -28.32 3.86 5.38
C VAL A 324 -29.26 2.67 5.30
N LEU A 325 -29.53 2.01 6.43
CA LEU A 325 -30.49 0.89 6.48
C LEU A 325 -31.92 1.37 6.19
N GLY A 326 -32.24 2.60 6.58
CA GLY A 326 -33.60 3.14 6.56
C GLY A 326 -34.44 2.68 7.74
N LYS A 327 -35.65 3.23 7.85
CA LYS A 327 -36.53 3.06 9.02
C LYS A 327 -36.89 1.60 9.28
N ASP A 328 -37.52 0.95 8.32
CA ASP A 328 -38.16 -0.35 8.53
C ASP A 328 -37.15 -1.43 8.92
N GLU A 329 -36.03 -1.49 8.19
CA GLU A 329 -34.96 -2.45 8.49
C GLU A 329 -34.27 -2.15 9.83
N SER A 330 -34.11 -0.87 10.20
CA SER A 330 -33.55 -0.50 11.50
C SER A 330 -34.44 -0.96 12.64
N LEU A 331 -35.75 -0.72 12.54
CA LEU A 331 -36.73 -1.11 13.57
C LEU A 331 -36.80 -2.64 13.71
N GLU A 332 -36.79 -3.37 12.60
CA GLU A 332 -36.80 -4.84 12.62
C GLU A 332 -35.55 -5.42 13.30
N ARG A 333 -34.36 -4.84 13.02
CA ARG A 333 -33.12 -5.25 13.68
C ARG A 333 -33.15 -4.97 15.19
N ILE A 334 -33.78 -3.87 15.61
CA ILE A 334 -33.97 -3.54 17.03
C ILE A 334 -34.97 -4.50 17.70
N ASP A 335 -36.06 -4.86 17.02
CA ASP A 335 -37.04 -5.84 17.52
C ASP A 335 -36.38 -7.20 17.78
N ARG A 336 -35.54 -7.66 16.86
CA ARG A 336 -34.76 -8.89 17.07
C ARG A 336 -33.77 -8.78 18.23
N ALA A 337 -33.19 -7.61 18.48
CA ALA A 337 -32.33 -7.41 19.64
C ALA A 337 -33.13 -7.47 20.95
N ILE A 338 -34.35 -6.91 20.97
CA ILE A 338 -35.29 -6.98 22.10
C ILE A 338 -35.70 -8.44 22.39
N GLU A 339 -35.94 -9.24 21.35
CA GLU A 339 -36.21 -10.67 21.47
C GLU A 339 -35.01 -11.43 22.08
N LYS A 340 -33.79 -11.15 21.60
CA LYS A 340 -32.55 -11.72 22.16
C LYS A 340 -32.38 -11.36 23.63
N CYS A 341 -32.64 -10.12 24.03
CA CYS A 341 -32.63 -9.74 25.46
C CYS A 341 -33.70 -10.48 26.26
N SER A 342 -34.87 -10.76 25.68
CA SER A 342 -35.94 -11.51 26.35
C SER A 342 -35.57 -12.97 26.63
N ALA A 343 -34.68 -13.56 25.83
CA ALA A 343 -34.13 -14.90 26.05
C ALA A 343 -33.03 -14.94 27.15
N GLY A 344 -32.52 -13.78 27.57
CA GLY A 344 -31.41 -13.64 28.51
C GLY A 344 -30.04 -13.61 27.82
N PHE A 345 -29.00 -13.15 28.54
CA PHE A 345 -27.63 -13.08 28.01
C PHE A 345 -26.81 -14.36 28.18
N ASP A 346 -27.28 -15.29 29.02
CA ASP A 346 -26.62 -16.56 29.33
C ASP A 346 -26.98 -17.72 28.37
N ARG A 347 -27.70 -17.42 27.28
CA ARG A 347 -28.13 -18.41 26.26
C ARG A 347 -27.58 -18.11 24.88
#